data_AF-A0AAN8EA10-F1
#
_entry.id   AF-A0AAN8EA10-F1
#
_cell.length_a   1.000
_cell.length_b   1.000
_cell.length_c   1.000
_cell.angle_alpha   90.00
_cell.angle_beta   90.00
_cell.angle_gamma   90.00
#
_symmetry.space_group_name_H-M   'P 1'
#
loop_
_entity.id
_entity.type
_entity.pdbx_description
1 polymer ?
#
loop_
_entity_poly.entity_id
_entity_poly.type
_entity_poly.pdbx_seq_one_letter_code
_entity_poly.pdbx_strand_id
1 'polypeptide(L)'
;MSILGLLLYDDYTRISPQYSAYPTKVEYQLRQALQAIHVKPEPAKAEMHFIKALQAAEEHGMDPYSSEVMGIRARLAEMLEKFGHAKAAIEVLEGTIKMCEEKVADIDRGVTKEQPEDTKSLRKGMLKTAIRSRVKASSLYESDYMQDPATAKQVLSDAVGLLVKESQDPQTKGFSEDNSAGLPLDEVASMLSQMGDLYATTGEEPNAVQVYMLTLQPLRAACNGTRSCKEVQVLSNIASTMDLAMKRPGATINGKPATKASLAAARKSILRWVDQAIATAEVVKPEDRDEICEVGLISAEMTKADLLLEDGKNIQAREAFRSIIPRLREKGLDALVRTAEQGIQRAGG
;
A
#
# COMPACT_ATOMS: atom_id res chain seq x y z
N MET A 1 -31.91 -29.92 10.75
CA MET A 1 -31.99 -28.54 10.24
C MET A 1 -33.06 -27.82 11.03
N SER A 2 -32.67 -26.95 11.96
CA SER A 2 -33.62 -26.25 12.85
C SER A 2 -34.47 -25.24 12.09
N ILE A 3 -35.69 -24.99 12.54
CA ILE A 3 -36.62 -23.98 11.97
C ILE A 3 -35.94 -22.59 11.87
N LEU A 4 -35.04 -22.27 12.82
CA LEU A 4 -34.21 -21.06 12.76
C LEU A 4 -33.24 -21.03 11.56
N GLY A 5 -32.69 -22.18 11.16
CA GLY A 5 -31.80 -22.29 10.00
C GLY A 5 -32.54 -22.18 8.67
N LEU A 6 -33.81 -22.62 8.62
CA LEU A 6 -34.69 -22.37 7.48
C LEU A 6 -35.15 -20.91 7.43
N LEU A 7 -35.45 -20.29 8.57
CA LEU A 7 -35.82 -18.87 8.63
C LEU A 7 -34.65 -17.96 8.26
N LEU A 8 -33.42 -18.24 8.71
CA LEU A 8 -32.23 -17.47 8.30
C LEU A 8 -31.89 -17.69 6.81
N TYR A 9 -32.09 -18.90 6.29
CA TYR A 9 -31.93 -19.18 4.87
C TYR A 9 -33.01 -18.48 4.04
N ASP A 10 -34.27 -18.49 4.47
CA ASP A 10 -35.40 -17.85 3.76
C ASP A 10 -35.31 -16.31 3.88
N ASP A 11 -34.83 -15.77 5.00
CA ASP A 11 -34.59 -14.33 5.18
C ASP A 11 -33.44 -13.85 4.28
N TYR A 12 -32.32 -14.60 4.24
CA TYR A 12 -31.19 -14.34 3.34
C TYR A 12 -31.56 -14.54 1.85
N THR A 13 -32.40 -15.53 1.53
CA THR A 13 -32.67 -15.89 0.13
C THR A 13 -33.93 -15.31 -0.48
N ARG A 14 -34.98 -15.03 0.31
CA ARG A 14 -36.30 -14.56 -0.18
C ARG A 14 -36.72 -13.16 0.30
N ILE A 15 -36.28 -12.70 1.48
CA ILE A 15 -36.73 -11.40 2.04
C ILE A 15 -35.72 -10.27 1.73
N SER A 16 -34.42 -10.58 1.65
CA SER A 16 -33.35 -9.66 1.21
C SER A 16 -33.28 -9.23 -0.28
N PRO A 17 -34.07 -9.74 -1.26
CA PRO A 17 -34.01 -9.26 -2.65
C PRO A 17 -34.47 -7.82 -2.86
N GLN A 18 -35.12 -7.18 -1.88
CA GLN A 18 -35.60 -5.80 -2.02
C GLN A 18 -34.52 -4.72 -1.79
N TYR A 19 -33.28 -5.12 -1.44
CA TYR A 19 -32.16 -4.19 -1.17
C TYR A 19 -30.87 -4.52 -1.93
N SER A 20 -30.87 -5.54 -2.81
CA SER A 20 -29.72 -5.83 -3.65
C SER A 20 -29.68 -4.84 -4.83
N ALA A 21 -28.58 -4.10 -4.97
CA ALA A 21 -28.33 -3.26 -6.16
C ALA A 21 -28.18 -4.08 -7.45
N TYR A 22 -28.14 -5.41 -7.33
CA TYR A 22 -28.01 -6.34 -8.43
C TYR A 22 -29.36 -6.95 -8.83
N PRO A 23 -29.64 -7.09 -10.14
CA PRO A 23 -30.71 -7.93 -10.63
C PRO A 23 -30.58 -9.37 -10.10
N THR A 24 -31.71 -10.05 -9.90
CA THR A 24 -31.77 -11.38 -9.26
C THR A 24 -30.86 -12.42 -9.92
N LYS A 25 -30.72 -12.37 -11.25
CA LYS A 25 -29.81 -13.27 -11.99
C LYS A 25 -28.33 -13.00 -11.67
N VAL A 26 -27.94 -11.73 -11.54
CA VAL A 26 -26.57 -11.35 -11.18
C VAL A 26 -26.28 -11.77 -9.74
N GLU A 27 -27.18 -11.44 -8.82
CA GLU A 27 -27.07 -11.80 -7.41
C GLU A 27 -26.96 -13.32 -7.22
N TYR A 28 -27.77 -14.11 -7.93
CA TYR A 28 -27.69 -15.56 -7.88
C TYR A 28 -26.29 -16.06 -8.22
N GLN A 29 -25.69 -15.58 -9.32
CA GLN A 29 -24.34 -15.99 -9.72
C GLN A 29 -23.28 -15.56 -8.68
N LEU A 30 -23.37 -14.34 -8.14
CA LEU A 30 -22.44 -13.87 -7.11
C LEU A 30 -22.52 -14.71 -5.83
N ARG A 31 -23.72 -15.10 -5.40
CA ARG A 31 -23.89 -16.01 -4.25
C ARG A 31 -23.25 -17.38 -4.48
N GLN A 32 -23.39 -17.93 -5.69
CA GLN A 32 -22.73 -19.19 -6.04
C GLN A 32 -21.20 -19.05 -6.06
N ALA A 33 -20.68 -17.92 -6.55
CA ALA A 33 -19.25 -17.63 -6.50
C ALA A 33 -18.74 -17.61 -5.04
N LEU A 34 -19.41 -16.87 -4.16
CA LEU A 34 -19.05 -16.80 -2.74
C LEU A 34 -19.11 -18.16 -2.04
N GLN A 35 -20.12 -18.98 -2.36
CA GLN A 35 -20.21 -20.35 -1.85
C GLN A 35 -19.01 -21.20 -2.28
N ALA A 36 -18.61 -21.10 -3.56
CA ALA A 36 -17.45 -21.79 -4.11
C ALA A 36 -16.10 -21.24 -3.60
N ILE A 37 -16.08 -20.10 -2.91
CA ILE A 37 -14.89 -19.55 -2.25
C ILE A 37 -14.81 -19.99 -0.79
N HIS A 38 -15.92 -19.90 -0.05
CA HIS A 38 -15.92 -19.99 1.41
C HIS A 38 -16.44 -21.31 1.98
N VAL A 39 -17.37 -21.98 1.29
CA VAL A 39 -18.02 -23.19 1.81
C VAL A 39 -17.36 -24.43 1.25
N LYS A 40 -17.20 -24.48 -0.08
CA LYS A 40 -16.52 -25.57 -0.78
C LYS A 40 -15.56 -24.97 -1.80
N PRO A 41 -14.28 -24.75 -1.43
CA PRO A 41 -13.30 -24.10 -2.28
C PRO A 41 -13.13 -24.82 -3.63
N GLU A 42 -13.68 -24.21 -4.68
CA GLU A 42 -13.61 -24.68 -6.06
C GLU A 42 -13.32 -23.47 -6.98
N PRO A 43 -12.05 -23.06 -7.15
CA PRO A 43 -11.69 -21.78 -7.78
C PRO A 43 -12.23 -21.63 -9.21
N ALA A 44 -12.13 -22.69 -10.03
CA ALA A 44 -12.67 -22.68 -11.38
C ALA A 44 -14.21 -22.47 -11.42
N LYS A 45 -14.94 -22.98 -10.42
CA LYS A 45 -16.38 -22.72 -10.31
C LYS A 45 -16.66 -21.30 -9.87
N ALA A 46 -15.89 -20.77 -8.91
CA ALA A 46 -16.03 -19.38 -8.48
C ALA A 46 -15.79 -18.42 -9.64
N GLU A 47 -14.71 -18.62 -10.41
CA GLU A 47 -14.40 -17.86 -11.62
C GLU A 47 -15.54 -17.92 -12.64
N MET A 48 -16.02 -19.12 -12.97
CA MET A 48 -17.15 -19.31 -13.88
C MET A 48 -18.38 -18.52 -13.42
N HIS A 49 -18.69 -18.52 -12.13
CA HIS A 49 -19.83 -17.79 -11.58
C HIS A 49 -19.64 -16.27 -11.63
N PHE A 50 -18.43 -15.75 -11.42
CA PHE A 50 -18.15 -14.32 -11.63
C PHE A 50 -18.29 -13.91 -13.09
N ILE A 51 -17.79 -14.71 -14.03
CA ILE A 51 -17.94 -14.44 -15.47
C ILE A 51 -19.43 -14.43 -15.85
N LYS A 52 -20.21 -15.40 -15.36
CA LYS A 52 -21.66 -15.44 -15.56
C LYS A 52 -22.38 -14.25 -14.91
N ALA A 53 -21.89 -13.74 -13.78
CA ALA A 53 -22.43 -12.55 -13.16
C ALA A 53 -22.21 -11.30 -14.03
N LEU A 54 -21.03 -11.15 -14.63
CA LEU A 54 -20.73 -10.05 -15.56
C LEU A 54 -21.59 -10.13 -16.83
N GLN A 55 -21.74 -11.33 -17.41
CA GLN A 55 -22.63 -11.55 -18.56
C GLN A 55 -24.09 -11.22 -18.22
N ALA A 56 -24.56 -11.69 -17.06
CA ALA A 56 -25.90 -11.37 -16.59
C ALA A 56 -26.09 -9.86 -16.36
N ALA A 57 -25.06 -9.15 -15.88
CA ALA A 57 -25.12 -7.69 -15.70
C ALA A 57 -25.30 -6.97 -17.05
N GLU A 58 -24.56 -7.40 -18.08
CA GLU A 58 -24.68 -6.88 -19.44
C GLU A 58 -26.07 -7.17 -20.04
N GLU A 59 -26.58 -8.40 -19.91
CA GLU A 59 -27.92 -8.79 -20.38
C GLU A 59 -29.06 -7.96 -19.77
N HIS A 60 -28.87 -7.48 -18.54
CA HIS A 60 -29.85 -6.64 -17.84
C HIS A 60 -29.60 -5.15 -18.04
N GLY A 61 -28.65 -4.77 -18.90
CA GLY A 61 -28.34 -3.38 -19.21
C GLY A 61 -27.74 -2.61 -18.03
N MET A 62 -27.08 -3.28 -17.08
CA MET A 62 -26.33 -2.59 -16.04
C MET A 62 -25.20 -1.77 -16.68
N ASP A 63 -25.01 -0.54 -16.22
CA ASP A 63 -23.91 0.30 -16.71
C ASP A 63 -22.57 -0.39 -16.42
N PRO A 64 -21.73 -0.68 -17.44
CA PRO A 64 -20.44 -1.34 -17.23
C PRO A 64 -19.49 -0.55 -16.33
N TYR A 65 -19.69 0.78 -16.20
CA TYR A 65 -18.92 1.70 -15.36
C TYR A 65 -19.55 1.98 -14.00
N SER A 66 -20.70 1.36 -13.69
CA SER A 66 -21.30 1.44 -12.35
C SER A 66 -20.37 0.83 -11.29
N SER A 67 -20.54 1.32 -10.05
CA SER A 67 -19.78 0.82 -8.90
C SER A 67 -19.98 -0.68 -8.67
N GLU A 68 -21.18 -1.16 -8.98
CA GLU A 68 -21.65 -2.52 -8.86
C GLU A 68 -20.89 -3.45 -9.80
N VAL A 69 -20.83 -3.11 -11.10
CA VAL A 69 -20.16 -3.94 -12.12
C VAL A 69 -18.64 -3.88 -11.96
N MET A 70 -18.07 -2.70 -11.63
CA MET A 70 -16.65 -2.59 -11.28
C MET A 70 -16.30 -3.39 -10.02
N GLY A 71 -17.20 -3.43 -9.04
CA GLY A 71 -17.07 -4.26 -7.85
C GLY A 71 -16.98 -5.76 -8.17
N ILE A 72 -17.76 -6.26 -9.15
CA ILE A 72 -17.67 -7.66 -9.59
C ILE A 72 -16.27 -7.96 -10.15
N ARG A 73 -15.71 -7.08 -10.98
CA ARG A 73 -14.36 -7.25 -11.55
C ARG A 73 -13.28 -7.24 -10.47
N ALA A 74 -13.37 -6.32 -9.51
CA ALA A 74 -12.45 -6.26 -8.38
C ALA A 74 -12.49 -7.56 -7.53
N ARG A 75 -13.68 -8.09 -7.26
CA ARG A 75 -13.85 -9.35 -6.51
C ARG A 75 -13.38 -10.58 -7.29
N LEU A 76 -13.53 -10.58 -8.63
CA LEU A 76 -12.96 -11.61 -9.48
C LEU A 76 -11.43 -11.61 -9.39
N ALA A 77 -10.78 -10.44 -9.51
CA ALA A 77 -9.33 -10.33 -9.38
C ALA A 77 -8.82 -10.76 -7.99
N GLU A 78 -9.50 -10.35 -6.91
CA GLU A 78 -9.18 -10.76 -5.54
C GLU A 78 -9.32 -12.28 -5.36
N MET A 79 -10.38 -12.89 -5.92
CA MET A 79 -10.56 -14.34 -5.87
C MET A 79 -9.44 -15.07 -6.61
N LEU A 80 -9.08 -14.61 -7.81
CA LEU A 80 -7.99 -15.19 -8.60
C LEU A 80 -6.67 -15.12 -7.84
N GLU A 81 -6.32 -13.97 -7.27
CA GLU A 81 -5.14 -13.82 -6.40
C GLU A 81 -5.17 -14.78 -5.22
N LYS A 82 -6.29 -14.86 -4.49
CA LYS A 82 -6.44 -15.71 -3.30
C LYS A 82 -6.16 -17.19 -3.59
N PHE A 83 -6.44 -17.64 -4.81
CA PHE A 83 -6.18 -19.01 -5.25
C PHE A 83 -4.88 -19.16 -6.05
N GLY A 84 -3.98 -18.17 -6.01
CA GLY A 84 -2.65 -18.23 -6.62
C GLY A 84 -2.63 -17.97 -8.13
N HIS A 85 -3.75 -17.52 -8.71
CA HIS A 85 -3.85 -17.15 -10.13
C HIS A 85 -3.46 -15.68 -10.37
N ALA A 86 -2.29 -15.28 -9.89
CA ALA A 86 -1.81 -13.89 -9.92
C ALA A 86 -1.83 -13.28 -11.33
N LYS A 87 -1.37 -14.03 -12.35
CA LYS A 87 -1.39 -13.59 -13.74
C LYS A 87 -2.80 -13.27 -14.26
N ALA A 88 -3.78 -14.14 -13.98
CA ALA A 88 -5.17 -13.91 -14.38
C ALA A 88 -5.79 -12.72 -13.63
N ALA A 89 -5.44 -12.55 -12.34
CA ALA A 89 -5.85 -11.37 -11.58
C ALA A 89 -5.30 -10.07 -12.19
N ILE A 90 -4.02 -10.06 -12.60
CA ILE A 90 -3.40 -8.93 -13.31
C ILE A 90 -4.15 -8.65 -14.62
N GLU A 91 -4.45 -9.67 -15.43
CA GLU A 91 -5.19 -9.50 -16.70
C GLU A 91 -6.57 -8.83 -16.49
N VAL A 92 -7.30 -9.22 -15.43
CA VAL A 92 -8.58 -8.57 -15.06
C VAL A 92 -8.39 -7.12 -14.63
N LEU A 93 -7.35 -6.83 -13.85
CA LEU A 93 -7.04 -5.47 -13.38
C LEU A 93 -6.59 -4.57 -14.53
N GLU A 94 -5.73 -5.04 -15.42
CA GLU A 94 -5.27 -4.30 -16.61
C GLU A 94 -6.42 -4.00 -17.57
N GLY A 95 -7.33 -4.96 -17.78
CA GLY A 95 -8.56 -4.71 -18.53
C GLY A 95 -9.42 -3.63 -17.87
N THR A 96 -9.55 -3.66 -16.55
CA THR A 96 -10.32 -2.66 -15.78
C THR A 96 -9.67 -1.28 -15.86
N ILE A 97 -8.33 -1.19 -15.76
CA ILE A 97 -7.56 0.05 -15.91
C ILE A 97 -7.84 0.66 -17.27
N LYS A 98 -7.62 -0.11 -18.35
CA LYS A 98 -7.82 0.35 -19.72
C LYS A 98 -9.24 0.88 -19.95
N MET A 99 -10.25 0.15 -19.51
CA MET A 99 -11.66 0.59 -19.62
C MET A 99 -11.92 1.91 -18.88
N CYS A 100 -11.39 2.07 -17.66
CA CYS A 100 -11.57 3.28 -16.88
C CYS A 100 -10.87 4.48 -17.53
N GLU A 101 -9.65 4.29 -18.05
CA GLU A 101 -8.89 5.36 -18.70
C GLU A 101 -9.49 5.81 -20.02
N GLU A 102 -9.96 4.86 -20.83
CA GLU A 102 -10.71 5.17 -22.06
C GLU A 102 -11.95 6.01 -21.72
N LYS A 103 -12.69 5.64 -20.67
CA LYS A 103 -13.86 6.38 -20.23
C LYS A 103 -13.52 7.78 -19.72
N VAL A 104 -12.44 7.93 -18.96
CA VAL A 104 -11.95 9.25 -18.51
C VAL A 104 -11.56 10.10 -19.72
N ALA A 105 -10.84 9.53 -20.68
CA ALA A 105 -10.45 10.24 -21.90
C ALA A 105 -11.66 10.67 -22.74
N ASP A 106 -12.71 9.85 -22.81
CA ASP A 106 -13.97 10.21 -23.47
C ASP A 106 -14.67 11.39 -22.79
N ILE A 107 -14.74 11.36 -21.45
CA ILE A 107 -15.32 12.44 -20.65
C ILE A 107 -14.49 13.73 -20.82
N ASP A 108 -13.16 13.62 -20.82
CA ASP A 108 -12.22 14.75 -20.95
C ASP A 108 -12.27 15.37 -22.36
N ARG A 109 -12.51 14.58 -23.40
CA ARG A 109 -12.73 15.09 -24.76
C ARG A 109 -14.08 15.80 -24.91
N GLY A 110 -15.08 15.37 -24.14
CA GLY A 110 -16.42 15.95 -24.13
C GLY A 110 -16.58 17.19 -23.23
N VAL A 111 -15.49 17.78 -22.72
CA VAL A 111 -15.53 18.89 -21.76
C VAL A 111 -16.14 20.15 -22.39
N THR A 112 -17.32 20.52 -21.89
CA THR A 112 -17.87 21.89 -21.98
C THR A 112 -17.62 22.62 -20.65
N LYS A 113 -17.72 23.96 -20.63
CA LYS A 113 -17.42 24.78 -19.43
C LYS A 113 -18.31 24.43 -18.21
N GLU A 114 -19.44 23.75 -18.43
CA GLU A 114 -20.34 23.26 -17.38
C GLU A 114 -20.64 21.77 -17.62
N GLN A 115 -19.82 20.89 -17.04
CA GLN A 115 -20.15 19.47 -17.01
C GLN A 115 -21.23 19.19 -15.96
N PRO A 116 -22.24 18.35 -16.28
CA PRO A 116 -23.19 17.85 -15.30
C PRO A 116 -22.47 17.19 -14.11
N GLU A 117 -23.03 17.33 -12.91
CA GLU A 117 -22.43 16.80 -11.68
C GLU A 117 -22.23 15.28 -11.75
N ASP A 118 -23.18 14.56 -12.37
CA ASP A 118 -23.09 13.11 -12.58
C ASP A 118 -21.86 12.73 -13.43
N THR A 119 -21.53 13.52 -14.44
CA THR A 119 -20.36 13.29 -15.30
C THR A 119 -19.05 13.50 -14.54
N LYS A 120 -18.99 14.51 -13.65
CA LYS A 120 -17.81 14.75 -12.80
C LYS A 120 -17.63 13.61 -11.79
N SER A 121 -18.72 13.19 -11.16
CA SER A 121 -18.73 12.06 -10.22
C SER A 121 -18.27 10.77 -10.89
N LEU A 122 -18.77 10.49 -12.10
CA LEU A 122 -18.35 9.34 -12.90
C LEU A 122 -16.85 9.41 -13.25
N ARG A 123 -16.36 10.56 -13.73
CA ARG A 123 -14.93 10.75 -14.04
C ARG A 123 -14.06 10.46 -12.82
N LYS A 124 -14.42 11.03 -11.67
CA LYS A 124 -13.75 10.83 -10.38
C LYS A 124 -13.75 9.35 -9.97
N GLY A 125 -14.89 8.67 -10.10
CA GLY A 125 -15.03 7.24 -9.84
C GLY A 125 -14.16 6.35 -10.74
N MET A 126 -14.05 6.70 -12.03
CA MET A 126 -13.20 5.97 -12.98
C MET A 126 -11.71 6.17 -12.69
N LEU A 127 -11.27 7.40 -12.40
CA LEU A 127 -9.90 7.68 -11.95
C LEU A 127 -9.55 6.90 -10.69
N LYS A 128 -10.41 6.96 -9.67
CA LYS A 128 -10.25 6.22 -8.42
C LYS A 128 -10.09 4.71 -8.67
N THR A 129 -10.93 4.14 -9.53
CA THR A 129 -10.90 2.71 -9.86
C THR A 129 -9.65 2.33 -10.65
N ALA A 130 -9.21 3.16 -11.59
CA ALA A 130 -7.98 2.96 -12.34
C ALA A 130 -6.75 2.99 -11.43
N ILE A 131 -6.66 3.97 -10.52
CA ILE A 131 -5.52 4.08 -9.59
C ILE A 131 -5.49 2.90 -8.62
N ARG A 132 -6.62 2.54 -8.00
CA ARG A 132 -6.69 1.36 -7.11
C ARG A 132 -6.32 0.06 -7.82
N SER A 133 -6.79 -0.11 -9.05
CA SER A 133 -6.45 -1.29 -9.86
C SER A 133 -4.96 -1.34 -10.19
N ARG A 134 -4.31 -0.20 -10.47
CA ARG A 134 -2.85 -0.12 -10.66
C ARG A 134 -2.07 -0.45 -9.39
N VAL A 135 -2.46 0.14 -8.25
CA VAL A 135 -1.83 -0.17 -6.95
C VAL A 135 -1.90 -1.68 -6.68
N LYS A 136 -3.07 -2.29 -6.94
CA LYS A 136 -3.23 -3.73 -6.76
C LYS A 136 -2.40 -4.55 -7.75
N ALA A 137 -2.38 -4.18 -9.03
CA ALA A 137 -1.57 -4.85 -10.04
C ALA A 137 -0.07 -4.76 -9.71
N SER A 138 0.41 -3.60 -9.25
CA SER A 138 1.79 -3.42 -8.77
C SER A 138 2.14 -4.40 -7.66
N SER A 139 1.27 -4.53 -6.64
CA SER A 139 1.46 -5.51 -5.56
C SER A 139 1.51 -6.96 -6.07
N LEU A 140 0.75 -7.30 -7.10
CA LEU A 140 0.80 -8.64 -7.71
C LEU A 140 2.10 -8.86 -8.50
N TYR A 141 2.61 -7.86 -9.21
CA TYR A 141 3.91 -7.92 -9.88
C TYR A 141 5.08 -8.08 -8.91
N GLU A 142 4.99 -7.47 -7.72
CA GLU A 142 5.99 -7.59 -6.65
C GLU A 142 5.94 -8.94 -5.93
N SER A 143 4.80 -9.64 -5.97
CA SER A 143 4.61 -10.91 -5.25
C SER A 143 5.65 -11.97 -5.59
N ASP A 144 5.88 -12.91 -4.66
CA ASP A 144 6.76 -14.07 -4.83
C ASP A 144 6.43 -14.93 -6.07
N TYR A 145 5.21 -14.80 -6.60
CA TYR A 145 4.77 -15.51 -7.80
C TYR A 145 5.27 -14.86 -9.09
N MET A 146 5.24 -13.53 -9.17
CA MET A 146 5.57 -12.78 -10.38
C MET A 146 7.03 -12.32 -10.40
N GLN A 147 7.55 -11.90 -9.24
CA GLN A 147 8.93 -11.46 -9.05
C GLN A 147 9.41 -10.43 -10.10
N ASP A 148 8.53 -9.49 -10.46
CA ASP A 148 8.81 -8.45 -11.45
C ASP A 148 8.73 -7.04 -10.82
N PRO A 149 9.73 -6.67 -9.99
CA PRO A 149 9.76 -5.36 -9.33
C PRO A 149 9.91 -4.20 -10.32
N ALA A 150 10.42 -4.46 -11.53
CA ALA A 150 10.54 -3.43 -12.56
C ALA A 150 9.16 -3.01 -13.09
N THR A 151 8.33 -3.99 -13.45
CA THR A 151 6.95 -3.73 -13.87
C THR A 151 6.11 -3.23 -12.70
N ALA A 152 6.28 -3.78 -11.49
CA ALA A 152 5.60 -3.28 -10.29
C ALA A 152 5.84 -1.78 -10.08
N LYS A 153 7.10 -1.34 -10.19
CA LYS A 153 7.49 0.07 -10.06
C LYS A 153 6.90 0.93 -11.17
N GLN A 154 6.92 0.46 -12.42
CA GLN A 154 6.34 1.21 -13.53
C GLN A 154 4.83 1.43 -13.33
N VAL A 155 4.10 0.36 -13.01
CA VAL A 155 2.64 0.42 -12.81
C VAL A 155 2.27 1.32 -11.64
N LEU A 156 3.02 1.26 -10.53
CA LEU A 156 2.77 2.14 -9.38
C LEU A 156 3.16 3.59 -9.67
N SER A 157 4.26 3.82 -10.40
CA SER A 157 4.66 5.15 -10.85
C SER A 157 3.59 5.79 -11.72
N ASP A 158 2.94 5.03 -12.62
CA ASP A 158 1.84 5.52 -13.44
C ASP A 158 0.63 5.91 -12.56
N ALA A 159 0.35 5.13 -11.51
CA ALA A 159 -0.72 5.41 -10.55
C ALA A 159 -0.45 6.70 -9.76
N VAL A 160 0.77 6.87 -9.25
CA VAL A 160 1.22 8.09 -8.55
C VAL A 160 1.20 9.28 -9.51
N GLY A 161 1.63 9.10 -10.76
CA GLY A 161 1.58 10.13 -11.80
C GLY A 161 0.17 10.65 -12.06
N LEU A 162 -0.82 9.75 -12.12
CA LEU A 162 -2.23 10.13 -12.22
C LEU A 162 -2.71 10.89 -10.98
N LEU A 163 -2.42 10.41 -9.77
CA LEU A 163 -2.79 11.12 -8.55
C LEU A 163 -2.19 12.54 -8.53
N VAL A 164 -0.91 12.68 -8.87
CA VAL A 164 -0.22 13.97 -8.89
C VAL A 164 -0.86 14.92 -9.90
N LYS A 165 -1.19 14.44 -11.11
CA LYS A 165 -1.88 15.23 -12.13
C LYS A 165 -3.26 15.72 -11.67
N GLU A 166 -3.94 14.94 -10.86
CA GLU A 166 -5.29 15.22 -10.35
C GLU A 166 -5.27 15.94 -8.98
N SER A 167 -4.09 16.32 -8.48
CA SER A 167 -3.90 17.05 -7.22
C SER A 167 -3.39 18.47 -7.47
N GLN A 168 -3.83 19.44 -6.67
CA GLN A 168 -3.35 20.82 -6.78
C GLN A 168 -2.01 21.02 -6.07
N ASP A 169 -0.93 21.18 -6.84
CA ASP A 169 0.44 21.43 -6.37
C ASP A 169 0.90 20.54 -5.19
N PRO A 170 0.82 19.20 -5.30
CA PRO A 170 1.05 18.29 -4.16
C PRO A 170 2.44 18.41 -3.54
N GLN A 171 3.43 18.86 -4.31
CA GLN A 171 4.81 19.07 -3.83
C GLN A 171 4.95 20.27 -2.88
N THR A 172 4.14 21.30 -3.05
CA THR A 172 4.24 22.54 -2.24
C THR A 172 3.12 22.65 -1.22
N LYS A 173 1.91 22.18 -1.55
CA LYS A 173 0.71 22.24 -0.69
C LYS A 173 0.42 20.93 0.05
N GLY A 174 1.08 19.83 -0.33
CA GLY A 174 0.73 18.50 0.15
C GLY A 174 -0.53 17.95 -0.52
N PHE A 175 -0.94 16.75 -0.12
CA PHE A 175 -2.17 16.13 -0.59
C PHE A 175 -3.36 16.57 0.28
N SER A 176 -4.54 16.70 -0.34
CA SER A 176 -5.79 17.01 0.35
C SER A 176 -6.91 16.08 -0.08
N GLU A 177 -7.97 16.01 0.72
CA GLU A 177 -9.19 15.25 0.40
C GLU A 177 -9.90 15.77 -0.87
N ASP A 178 -9.65 17.04 -1.25
CA ASP A 178 -10.19 17.66 -2.45
C ASP A 178 -9.30 17.40 -3.69
N ASN A 179 -8.86 16.15 -3.86
CA ASN A 179 -8.20 15.73 -5.10
C ASN A 179 -9.24 15.24 -6.13
N SER A 180 -8.99 15.57 -7.39
CA SER A 180 -9.84 15.19 -8.52
C SER A 180 -9.81 13.68 -8.81
N ALA A 181 -8.85 12.95 -8.23
CA ALA A 181 -8.76 11.50 -8.30
C ALA A 181 -9.72 10.77 -7.34
N GLY A 182 -10.30 11.47 -6.35
CA GLY A 182 -11.24 10.91 -5.38
C GLY A 182 -10.66 9.87 -4.43
N LEU A 183 -9.36 9.92 -4.21
CA LEU A 183 -8.68 9.06 -3.25
C LEU A 183 -8.67 9.72 -1.88
N PRO A 184 -9.09 9.01 -0.82
CA PRO A 184 -8.93 9.50 0.54
C PRO A 184 -7.45 9.53 0.94
N LEU A 185 -7.10 10.35 1.93
CA LEU A 185 -5.68 10.58 2.29
C LEU A 185 -4.96 9.33 2.84
N ASP A 186 -5.68 8.38 3.42
CA ASP A 186 -5.11 7.09 3.85
C ASP A 186 -4.67 6.23 2.66
N GLU A 187 -5.45 6.20 1.59
CA GLU A 187 -5.08 5.52 0.34
C GLU A 187 -3.91 6.22 -0.35
N VAL A 188 -3.90 7.55 -0.37
CA VAL A 188 -2.76 8.34 -0.87
C VAL A 188 -1.49 7.99 -0.08
N ALA A 189 -1.56 8.01 1.25
CA ALA A 189 -0.43 7.67 2.09
C ALA A 189 0.05 6.23 1.87
N SER A 190 -0.87 5.27 1.76
CA SER A 190 -0.52 3.86 1.50
C SER A 190 0.19 3.69 0.17
N MET A 191 -0.31 4.34 -0.89
CA MET A 191 0.30 4.27 -2.23
C MET A 191 1.69 4.90 -2.25
N LEU A 192 1.87 6.07 -1.62
CA LEU A 192 3.18 6.72 -1.51
C LEU A 192 4.14 5.88 -0.69
N SER A 193 3.71 5.31 0.45
CA SER A 193 4.55 4.40 1.23
C SER A 193 5.04 3.22 0.39
N GLN A 194 4.16 2.55 -0.34
CA GLN A 194 4.52 1.44 -1.22
C GLN A 194 5.48 1.87 -2.34
N MET A 195 5.30 3.07 -2.90
CA MET A 195 6.25 3.60 -3.90
C MET A 195 7.62 3.89 -3.28
N GLY A 196 7.66 4.35 -2.03
CA GLY A 196 8.90 4.47 -1.27
C GLY A 196 9.59 3.12 -1.07
N ASP A 197 8.83 2.07 -0.73
CA ASP A 197 9.35 0.71 -0.57
C ASP A 197 9.94 0.18 -1.88
N LEU A 198 9.24 0.35 -3.01
CA LEU A 198 9.76 -0.04 -4.33
C LEU A 198 11.03 0.72 -4.71
N TYR A 199 11.10 2.03 -4.47
CA TYR A 199 12.34 2.77 -4.72
C TYR A 199 13.49 2.28 -3.83
N ALA A 200 13.22 1.95 -2.56
CA ALA A 200 14.23 1.45 -1.64
C ALA A 200 14.76 0.09 -2.09
N THR A 201 13.88 -0.84 -2.47
CA THR A 201 14.25 -2.19 -2.90
C THR A 201 14.90 -2.23 -4.29
N THR A 202 14.56 -1.29 -5.19
CA THR A 202 15.25 -1.14 -6.48
C THR A 202 16.51 -0.29 -6.42
N GLY A 203 16.93 0.13 -5.23
CA GLY A 203 18.19 0.82 -5.02
C GLY A 203 18.21 2.28 -5.48
N GLU A 204 17.07 2.96 -5.38
CA GLU A 204 16.88 4.38 -5.63
C GLU A 204 16.60 5.11 -4.31
N GLU A 205 17.47 4.93 -3.32
CA GLU A 205 17.29 5.44 -1.96
C GLU A 205 16.98 6.94 -1.90
N PRO A 206 17.62 7.82 -2.71
CA PRO A 206 17.26 9.24 -2.71
C PRO A 206 15.79 9.49 -3.09
N ASN A 207 15.25 8.73 -4.04
CA ASN A 207 13.84 8.82 -4.45
C ASN A 207 12.93 8.26 -3.37
N ALA A 208 13.30 7.12 -2.77
CA ALA A 208 12.56 6.51 -1.67
C ALA A 208 12.41 7.47 -0.48
N VAL A 209 13.50 8.12 -0.05
CA VAL A 209 13.47 9.11 1.04
C VAL A 209 12.50 10.25 0.74
N GLN A 210 12.54 10.80 -0.48
CA GLN A 210 11.63 11.88 -0.88
C GLN A 210 10.17 11.43 -0.82
N VAL A 211 9.86 10.25 -1.34
CA VAL A 211 8.50 9.72 -1.35
C VAL A 211 8.00 9.42 0.06
N TYR A 212 8.80 8.80 0.92
CA TYR A 212 8.41 8.60 2.33
C TYR A 212 8.16 9.92 3.07
N MET A 213 8.96 10.96 2.80
CA MET A 213 8.71 12.28 3.38
C MET A 213 7.38 12.86 2.90
N LEU A 214 7.03 12.69 1.63
CA LEU A 214 5.74 13.09 1.07
C LEU A 214 4.56 12.31 1.68
N THR A 215 4.78 11.07 2.15
CA THR A 215 3.77 10.24 2.83
C THR A 215 3.34 10.79 4.19
N LEU A 216 4.21 11.49 4.92
CA LEU A 216 3.95 11.87 6.31
C LEU A 216 2.74 12.80 6.48
N GLN A 217 2.55 13.78 5.59
CA GLN A 217 1.44 14.73 5.66
C GLN A 217 0.07 14.06 5.43
N PRO A 218 -0.18 13.32 4.33
CA PRO A 218 -1.47 12.67 4.11
C PRO A 218 -1.74 11.61 5.19
N LEU A 219 -0.72 10.89 5.65
CA LEU A 219 -0.86 9.89 6.70
C LEU A 219 -1.36 10.48 8.02
N ARG A 220 -0.73 11.58 8.48
CA ARG A 220 -1.14 12.26 9.72
C ARG A 220 -2.53 12.87 9.60
N ALA A 221 -2.85 13.44 8.45
CA ALA A 221 -4.17 14.01 8.19
C ALA A 221 -5.27 12.92 8.22
N ALA A 222 -5.03 11.77 7.59
CA ALA A 222 -5.95 10.63 7.62
C ALA A 222 -6.19 10.08 9.05
N CYS A 223 -5.21 10.24 9.94
CA CYS A 223 -5.33 9.86 11.35
C CYS A 223 -5.86 11.00 12.24
N ASN A 224 -6.46 12.06 11.69
CA ASN A 224 -6.91 13.24 12.46
C ASN A 224 -5.81 13.83 13.36
N GLY A 225 -4.55 13.74 12.93
CA GLY A 225 -3.39 14.20 13.68
C GLY A 225 -2.89 13.27 14.79
N THR A 226 -3.55 12.12 15.04
CA THR A 226 -3.04 11.12 15.98
C THR A 226 -1.87 10.34 15.38
N ARG A 227 -0.97 9.87 16.25
CA ARG A 227 0.15 9.01 15.84
C ARG A 227 -0.35 7.60 15.55
N SER A 228 0.27 6.92 14.59
CA SER A 228 -0.11 5.56 14.19
C SER A 228 1.13 4.68 13.95
N CYS A 229 0.96 3.37 13.96
CA CYS A 229 2.03 2.42 13.65
C CYS A 229 2.59 2.59 12.23
N LYS A 230 1.73 2.96 11.28
CA LYS A 230 2.17 3.33 9.93
C LYS A 230 3.10 4.55 9.94
N GLU A 231 2.88 5.50 10.84
CA GLU A 231 3.80 6.65 10.97
C GLU A 231 5.16 6.22 11.52
N VAL A 232 5.18 5.32 12.51
CA VAL A 232 6.42 4.70 13.03
C VAL A 232 7.19 4.03 11.90
N GLN A 233 6.51 3.22 11.07
CA GLN A 233 7.10 2.56 9.92
C GLN A 233 7.70 3.57 8.94
N VAL A 234 6.94 4.57 8.48
CA VAL A 234 7.42 5.57 7.52
C VAL A 234 8.64 6.33 8.08
N LEU A 235 8.61 6.74 9.35
CA LEU A 235 9.74 7.42 10.00
C LEU A 235 10.99 6.51 10.08
N SER A 236 10.78 5.23 10.41
CA SER A 236 11.87 4.24 10.45
C SER A 236 12.45 3.97 9.06
N ASN A 237 11.60 3.91 8.03
CA ASN A 237 12.00 3.72 6.63
C ASN A 237 12.79 4.94 6.12
N ILE A 238 12.39 6.18 6.46
CA ILE A 238 13.19 7.38 6.16
C ILE A 238 14.59 7.22 6.76
N ALA A 239 14.68 6.89 8.05
CA ALA A 239 15.95 6.77 8.74
C ALA A 239 16.86 5.69 8.13
N SER A 240 16.34 4.47 7.96
CA SER A 240 17.12 3.33 7.46
C SER A 240 17.54 3.52 5.99
N THR A 241 16.66 4.11 5.17
CA THR A 241 16.95 4.39 3.75
C THR A 241 18.00 5.50 3.60
N MET A 242 17.92 6.55 4.43
CA MET A 242 18.97 7.58 4.47
C MET A 242 20.31 7.00 4.90
N ASP A 243 20.32 6.12 5.91
CA ASP A 243 21.52 5.44 6.38
C ASP A 243 22.15 4.57 5.28
N LEU A 244 21.33 3.78 4.59
CA LEU A 244 21.76 2.97 3.44
C LEU A 244 22.34 3.83 2.31
N ALA A 245 21.67 4.94 1.96
CA ALA A 245 22.12 5.85 0.91
C ALA A 245 23.53 6.41 1.17
N MET A 246 23.86 6.71 2.43
CA MET A 246 25.19 7.23 2.80
C MET A 246 26.31 6.20 2.71
N LYS A 247 25.97 4.91 2.83
CA LYS A 247 26.94 3.80 2.76
C LYS A 247 27.29 3.41 1.33
N ARG A 248 26.54 3.91 0.34
CA ARG A 248 26.81 3.61 -1.06
C ARG A 248 28.13 4.23 -1.54
N PRO A 249 28.88 3.53 -2.41
CA PRO A 249 30.01 4.13 -3.10
C PRO A 249 29.58 5.41 -3.83
N GLY A 250 30.34 6.49 -3.66
CA GLY A 250 30.01 7.77 -4.31
C GLY A 250 28.78 8.47 -3.75
N ALA A 251 28.37 8.17 -2.50
CA ALA A 251 27.26 8.84 -1.83
C ALA A 251 27.33 10.37 -2.00
N THR A 252 26.18 10.96 -2.32
CA THR A 252 26.03 12.41 -2.43
C THR A 252 25.11 12.93 -1.34
N ILE A 253 25.43 14.11 -0.81
CA ILE A 253 24.62 14.83 0.18
C ILE A 253 24.36 16.21 -0.40
N ASN A 254 23.09 16.54 -0.62
CA ASN A 254 22.67 17.78 -1.28
C ASN A 254 23.34 18.01 -2.64
N GLY A 255 23.44 16.95 -3.46
CA GLY A 255 24.03 16.98 -4.80
C GLY A 255 25.56 17.11 -4.84
N LYS A 256 26.24 17.05 -3.68
CA LYS A 256 27.71 17.10 -3.59
C LYS A 256 28.27 15.77 -3.07
N PRO A 257 29.48 15.35 -3.50
CA PRO A 257 30.14 14.18 -2.94
C PRO A 257 30.24 14.26 -1.41
N ALA A 258 29.94 13.15 -0.74
CA ALA A 258 29.97 13.08 0.71
C ALA A 258 31.39 13.28 1.25
N THR A 259 31.54 14.22 2.18
CA THR A 259 32.74 14.45 3.00
C THR A 259 32.55 13.85 4.39
N LYS A 260 33.64 13.67 5.15
CA LYS A 260 33.55 13.24 6.55
C LYS A 260 32.63 14.14 7.39
N ALA A 261 32.71 15.46 7.18
CA ALA A 261 31.88 16.43 7.89
C ALA A 261 30.40 16.34 7.51
N SER A 262 30.09 16.19 6.22
CA SER A 262 28.71 16.04 5.77
C SER A 262 28.11 14.70 6.19
N LEU A 263 28.90 13.61 6.21
CA LEU A 263 28.45 12.32 6.74
C LEU A 263 28.11 12.42 8.23
N ALA A 264 28.98 13.04 9.04
CA ALA A 264 28.69 13.25 10.47
C ALA A 264 27.43 14.11 10.68
N ALA A 265 27.21 15.14 9.85
CA ALA A 265 25.99 15.95 9.90
C ALA A 265 24.74 15.16 9.49
N ALA A 266 24.84 14.33 8.45
CA ALA A 266 23.75 13.49 7.98
C ALA A 266 23.37 12.40 8.99
N ARG A 267 24.35 11.74 9.65
CA ARG A 267 24.09 10.81 10.76
C ARG A 267 23.31 11.46 11.90
N LYS A 268 23.65 12.70 12.29
CA LYS A 268 22.86 13.45 13.28
C LYS A 268 21.43 13.70 12.81
N SER A 269 21.22 13.94 11.51
CA SER A 269 19.87 14.07 10.96
C SER A 269 19.11 12.76 10.98
N ILE A 270 19.77 11.63 10.68
CA ILE A 270 19.15 10.31 10.69
C ILE A 270 18.78 9.91 12.12
N LEU A 271 19.64 10.18 13.10
CA LEU A 271 19.32 9.95 14.51
C LEU A 271 18.07 10.73 14.95
N ARG A 272 17.81 11.93 14.42
CA ARG A 272 16.56 12.66 14.70
C ARG A 272 15.34 11.94 14.15
N TRP A 273 15.42 11.35 12.95
CA TRP A 273 14.34 10.53 12.40
C TRP A 273 14.11 9.26 13.21
N VAL A 274 15.19 8.59 13.62
CA VAL A 274 15.14 7.44 14.54
C VAL A 274 14.45 7.80 15.85
N ASP A 275 14.90 8.87 16.51
CA ASP A 275 14.32 9.31 17.79
C ASP A 275 12.86 9.71 17.61
N GLN A 276 12.49 10.30 16.46
CA GLN A 276 11.10 10.59 16.14
C GLN A 276 10.26 9.32 15.93
N ALA A 277 10.78 8.28 15.28
CA ALA A 277 10.09 7.01 15.12
C ALA A 277 9.80 6.35 16.48
N ILE A 278 10.81 6.31 17.36
CA ILE A 278 10.70 5.76 18.72
C ILE A 278 9.67 6.55 19.54
N ALA A 279 9.80 7.89 19.57
CA ALA A 279 8.86 8.75 20.30
C ALA A 279 7.43 8.65 19.74
N THR A 280 7.27 8.44 18.43
CA THR A 280 5.96 8.23 17.81
C THR A 280 5.33 6.93 18.32
N ALA A 281 6.10 5.84 18.38
CA ALA A 281 5.61 4.55 18.87
C ALA A 281 5.22 4.60 20.36
N GLU A 282 5.96 5.36 21.18
CA GLU A 282 5.64 5.56 22.59
C GLU A 282 4.27 6.25 22.79
N VAL A 283 3.89 7.15 21.88
CA VAL A 283 2.62 7.89 21.91
C VAL A 283 1.45 7.08 21.35
N VAL A 284 1.70 6.09 20.48
CA VAL A 284 0.64 5.18 20.03
C VAL A 284 0.10 4.39 21.22
N LYS A 285 -1.22 4.39 21.40
CA LYS A 285 -1.88 3.71 22.51
C LYS A 285 -1.57 2.21 22.47
N PRO A 286 -1.32 1.55 23.62
CA PRO A 286 -0.98 0.13 23.64
C PRO A 286 -1.97 -0.78 22.90
N GLU A 287 -3.27 -0.49 22.98
CA GLU A 287 -4.34 -1.22 22.29
C GLU A 287 -4.33 -1.05 20.76
N ASP A 288 -3.73 0.02 20.26
CA ASP A 288 -3.62 0.35 18.83
C ASP A 288 -2.27 -0.11 18.25
N ARG A 289 -1.39 -0.72 19.06
CA ARG A 289 -0.09 -1.23 18.60
C ARG A 289 -0.23 -2.58 17.93
N ASP A 290 0.19 -2.64 16.68
CA ASP A 290 0.23 -3.86 15.89
C ASP A 290 1.69 -4.25 15.54
N GLU A 291 1.82 -5.26 14.69
CA GLU A 291 3.13 -5.73 14.21
C GLU A 291 3.89 -4.65 13.43
N ILE A 292 3.21 -3.69 12.80
CA ILE A 292 3.85 -2.60 12.05
C ILE A 292 4.63 -1.70 13.00
N CYS A 293 4.07 -1.39 14.17
CA CYS A 293 4.78 -0.63 15.21
C CYS A 293 6.05 -1.36 15.64
N GLU A 294 5.96 -2.67 15.87
CA GLU A 294 7.08 -3.46 16.36
C GLU A 294 8.20 -3.57 15.33
N VAL A 295 7.87 -3.87 14.07
CA VAL A 295 8.85 -3.93 12.97
C VAL A 295 9.49 -2.55 12.74
N GLY A 296 8.68 -1.48 12.76
CA GLY A 296 9.19 -0.11 12.63
C GLY A 296 10.14 0.29 13.78
N LEU A 297 9.82 -0.10 15.01
CA LEU A 297 10.68 0.11 16.18
C LEU A 297 12.00 -0.66 16.05
N ILE A 298 11.95 -1.95 15.71
CA ILE A 298 13.14 -2.77 15.49
C ILE A 298 14.03 -2.13 14.41
N SER A 299 13.45 -1.69 13.29
CA SER A 299 14.14 -1.00 12.21
C SER A 299 14.86 0.26 12.72
N ALA A 300 14.14 1.14 13.45
CA ALA A 300 14.70 2.36 14.00
C ALA A 300 15.84 2.10 15.00
N GLU A 301 15.68 1.12 15.89
CA GLU A 301 16.68 0.76 16.89
C GLU A 301 17.92 0.11 16.27
N MET A 302 17.75 -0.74 15.25
CA MET A 302 18.86 -1.31 14.48
C MET A 302 19.66 -0.22 13.77
N THR A 303 18.97 0.74 13.12
CA THR A 303 19.61 1.92 12.51
C THR A 303 20.33 2.76 13.57
N LYS A 304 19.75 2.96 14.76
CA LYS A 304 20.39 3.67 15.88
C LYS A 304 21.70 2.99 16.29
N ALA A 305 21.67 1.68 16.50
CA ALA A 305 22.81 0.90 16.96
C ALA A 305 23.96 0.96 15.96
N ASP A 306 23.67 0.88 14.66
CA ASP A 306 24.69 0.96 13.63
C ASP A 306 25.27 2.37 13.51
N LEU A 307 24.46 3.43 13.60
CA LEU A 307 24.95 4.81 13.62
C LEU A 307 25.86 5.09 14.83
N LEU A 308 25.54 4.54 16.00
CA LEU A 308 26.40 4.62 17.17
C LEU A 308 27.77 3.96 16.91
N LEU A 309 27.77 2.80 16.25
CA LEU A 309 29.00 2.11 15.88
C LEU A 309 29.82 2.94 14.89
N GLU A 310 29.17 3.52 13.89
CA GLU A 310 29.84 4.36 12.88
C GLU A 310 30.40 5.68 13.44
N ASP A 311 29.82 6.18 14.52
CA ASP A 311 30.31 7.35 15.26
C ASP A 311 31.39 7.00 16.30
N GLY A 312 31.83 5.73 16.35
CA GLY A 312 32.86 5.25 17.28
C GLY A 312 32.38 5.12 18.73
N LYS A 313 31.05 5.18 18.98
CA LYS A 313 30.45 5.03 20.31
C LYS A 313 30.27 3.55 20.64
N ASN A 314 31.37 2.81 20.62
CA ASN A 314 31.39 1.34 20.65
C ASN A 314 30.63 0.72 21.83
N ILE A 315 30.75 1.31 23.03
CA ILE A 315 30.04 0.82 24.23
C ILE A 315 28.53 0.94 24.04
N GLN A 316 28.06 2.11 23.63
CA GLN A 316 26.63 2.39 23.41
C GLN A 316 26.07 1.54 22.26
N ALA A 317 26.82 1.38 21.18
CA ALA A 317 26.43 0.52 20.06
C ALA A 317 26.26 -0.94 20.50
N ARG A 318 27.20 -1.46 21.30
CA ARG A 318 27.15 -2.82 21.82
C ARG A 318 25.95 -3.05 22.73
N GLU A 319 25.67 -2.10 23.61
CA GLU A 319 24.50 -2.14 24.49
C GLU A 319 23.20 -2.12 23.67
N ALA A 320 23.11 -1.23 22.68
CA ALA A 320 21.97 -1.13 21.79
C ALA A 320 21.72 -2.46 21.04
N PHE A 321 22.72 -3.01 20.35
CA PHE A 321 22.57 -4.30 19.65
C PHE A 321 22.16 -5.44 20.60
N ARG A 322 22.77 -5.54 21.78
CA ARG A 322 22.42 -6.57 22.78
C ARG A 322 20.98 -6.48 23.24
N SER A 323 20.45 -5.26 23.41
CA SER A 323 19.08 -5.05 23.87
C SER A 323 18.02 -5.51 22.85
N ILE A 324 18.35 -5.47 21.56
CA ILE A 324 17.40 -5.77 20.48
C ILE A 324 17.35 -7.28 20.15
N ILE A 325 18.45 -8.01 20.32
CA ILE A 325 18.57 -9.44 19.97
C ILE A 325 17.45 -10.33 20.52
N PRO A 326 17.00 -10.22 21.79
CA PRO A 326 15.91 -11.06 22.31
C PRO A 326 14.62 -10.90 21.49
N ARG A 327 14.25 -9.65 21.16
CA ARG A 327 13.07 -9.35 20.33
C ARG A 327 13.22 -9.90 18.90
N LEU A 328 14.42 -9.76 18.31
CA LEU A 328 14.70 -10.32 16.99
C LEU A 328 14.52 -11.85 16.96
N ARG A 329 14.99 -12.55 18.00
CA ARG A 329 14.86 -14.02 18.11
C ARG A 329 13.41 -14.45 18.34
N GLU A 330 12.67 -13.73 19.18
CA GLU A 330 11.24 -13.97 19.39
C GLU A 330 10.45 -13.86 18.08
N LYS A 331 10.83 -12.92 17.21
CA LYS A 331 10.23 -12.71 15.89
C LYS A 331 10.78 -13.61 14.77
N GLY A 332 11.76 -14.47 15.06
CA GLY A 332 12.38 -15.32 14.05
C GLY A 332 13.18 -14.55 12.98
N LEU A 333 13.66 -13.34 13.29
CA LEU A 333 14.40 -12.47 12.36
C LEU A 333 15.90 -12.82 12.37
N ASP A 334 16.23 -14.07 12.04
CA ASP A 334 17.59 -14.63 12.18
C ASP A 334 18.67 -13.86 11.40
N ALA A 335 18.32 -13.28 10.26
CA ALA A 335 19.24 -12.44 9.50
C ALA A 335 19.66 -11.19 10.29
N LEU A 336 18.70 -10.53 10.94
CA LEU A 336 18.96 -9.35 11.77
C LEU A 336 19.68 -9.71 13.06
N VAL A 337 19.42 -10.89 13.64
CA VAL A 337 20.19 -11.41 14.79
C VAL A 337 21.67 -11.48 14.42
N ARG A 338 22.00 -12.07 13.27
CA ARG A 338 23.39 -12.15 12.78
C ARG A 338 23.99 -10.76 12.56
N THR A 339 23.24 -9.83 11.99
CA THR A 339 23.69 -8.43 11.81
C THR A 339 24.00 -7.76 13.15
N ALA A 340 23.14 -7.93 14.16
CA ALA A 340 23.35 -7.36 15.49
C ALA A 340 24.57 -7.99 16.20
N GLU A 341 24.75 -9.30 16.08
CA GLU A 341 25.91 -10.02 16.62
C GLU A 341 27.23 -9.57 15.96
N GLN A 342 27.24 -9.36 14.63
CA GLN A 342 28.37 -8.78 13.91
C GLN A 342 28.65 -7.34 14.36
N GLY A 343 27.61 -6.54 14.59
CA GLY A 343 27.73 -5.18 15.15
C GLY A 343 28.42 -5.18 16.53
N ILE A 344 28.05 -6.12 17.40
CA ILE A 344 28.69 -6.32 18.71
C ILE A 344 30.17 -6.66 18.58
N GLN A 345 30.53 -7.55 17.64
CA GLN A 345 31.91 -7.94 17.39
C GLN A 345 32.74 -6.75 16.88
N ARG A 346 32.23 -6.00 15.91
CA ARG A 346 32.87 -4.78 15.39
C ARG A 346 33.08 -3.72 16.48
N ALA A 347 32.15 -3.59 17.40
CA ALA A 347 32.27 -2.69 18.55
C ALA A 347 33.30 -3.17 19.60
N GLY A 348 33.80 -4.40 19.52
CA GLY A 348 34.77 -4.99 20.44
C GLY A 348 36.21 -5.08 19.95
N GLY A 349 36.44 -4.78 18.67
CA GLY A 349 37.76 -4.69 18.07
C GLY A 349 38.50 -3.39 18.39
#